data_AF-A0A9D6W6F0-F1
#
_entry.id   AF-A0A9D6W6F0-F1
#
_cell.length_a   1.000
_cell.length_b   1.000
_cell.length_c   1.000
_cell.angle_alpha   90.00
_cell.angle_beta   90.00
_cell.angle_gamma   90.00
#
_symmetry.space_group_name_H-M   'P 1'
#
loop_
_entity.id
_entity.type
_entity.pdbx_description
1 polymer ?
#
loop_
_entity_poly.entity_id
_entity_poly.type
_entity_poly.pdbx_seq_one_letter_code
_entity_poly.pdbx_strand_id
1 'polypeptide(L)'
;MQDRELYARILGITDPWQVERVELKLEIGEVHIVLGHAPDLRWPCPECGASCTLHDHQPERQWRHLDTCQYKTILHTAPPRSNCPEHGPRPE
;
A
#
# COMPACT_ATOMS: atom_id res chain seq x y z
N MET A 1 17.42 -8.37 -6.13
CA MET A 1 16.35 -7.37 -5.94
C MET A 1 15.22 -7.67 -6.92
N GLN A 2 14.68 -8.89 -6.89
CA GLN A 2 13.71 -9.42 -7.89
C GLN A 2 12.34 -9.73 -7.23
N ASP A 3 12.41 -10.11 -5.96
CA ASP A 3 11.35 -10.27 -4.97
C ASP A 3 10.30 -9.15 -5.01
N ARG A 4 10.69 -7.86 -4.95
CA ARG A 4 9.72 -6.74 -4.96
C ARG A 4 8.87 -6.70 -6.22
N GLU A 5 9.51 -6.85 -7.38
CA GLU A 5 8.84 -6.78 -8.68
C GLU A 5 7.98 -8.02 -8.93
N LEU A 6 8.43 -9.19 -8.45
CA LEU A 6 7.66 -10.43 -8.45
C LEU A 6 6.37 -10.25 -7.63
N TYR A 7 6.49 -9.79 -6.38
CA TYR A 7 5.32 -9.59 -5.51
C TYR A 7 4.40 -8.49 -6.02
N ALA A 8 4.95 -7.39 -6.58
CA ALA A 8 4.14 -6.36 -7.21
C ALA A 8 3.26 -6.93 -8.33
N ARG A 9 3.84 -7.77 -9.20
CA ARG A 9 3.10 -8.42 -10.30
C ARG A 9 2.10 -9.45 -9.82
N ILE A 10 2.47 -10.31 -8.87
CA ILE A 10 1.59 -11.37 -8.35
C ILE A 10 0.38 -10.78 -7.62
N LEU A 11 0.60 -9.72 -6.84
CA LEU A 11 -0.46 -9.05 -6.08
C LEU A 11 -1.24 -8.03 -6.90
N GLY A 12 -0.84 -7.78 -8.16
CA GLY A 12 -1.48 -6.76 -9.01
C GLY A 12 -1.29 -5.33 -8.50
N ILE A 13 -0.22 -5.06 -7.76
CA ILE A 13 0.11 -3.72 -7.29
C ILE A 13 0.54 -2.88 -8.51
N THR A 14 -0.15 -1.77 -8.70
CA THR A 14 0.04 -0.84 -9.81
C THR A 14 0.24 0.57 -9.28
N ASP A 15 0.78 1.45 -10.13
CA ASP A 15 0.88 2.88 -9.83
C ASP A 15 -0.47 3.41 -9.31
N PRO A 16 -0.49 4.18 -8.21
CA PRO A 16 0.63 4.82 -7.49
C PRO A 16 1.37 3.97 -6.44
N TRP A 17 0.92 2.74 -6.19
CA TRP A 17 1.47 1.86 -5.17
C TRP A 17 2.68 1.06 -5.67
N GLN A 18 3.65 0.83 -4.80
CA GLN A 18 4.84 0.03 -5.08
C GLN A 18 5.25 -0.80 -3.85
N VAL A 19 5.86 -1.96 -4.10
CA VAL A 19 6.42 -2.78 -3.03
C VAL A 19 7.76 -2.20 -2.59
N GLU A 20 7.81 -1.56 -1.44
CA GLU A 20 9.05 -1.01 -0.87
C GLU A 20 9.94 -2.10 -0.29
N ARG A 21 9.33 -3.06 0.41
CA ARG A 21 10.05 -4.10 1.12
C ARG A 21 9.27 -5.40 1.18
N VAL A 22 10.00 -6.51 1.13
CA VAL A 22 9.48 -7.86 1.38
C VAL A 22 10.36 -8.48 2.45
N GLU A 23 9.75 -8.96 3.53
CA GLU A 23 10.41 -9.60 4.65
C GLU A 23 9.81 -10.99 4.86
N LEU A 24 10.61 -12.03 4.64
CA LEU A 24 10.21 -13.40 4.89
C LEU A 24 10.60 -13.80 6.32
N LYS A 25 9.60 -14.02 7.17
CA LYS A 25 9.78 -14.50 8.54
C LYS A 25 9.53 -16.00 8.61
N LEU A 26 10.59 -16.77 8.37
CA LEU A 26 10.56 -18.24 8.38
C LEU A 26 10.15 -18.82 9.74
N GLU A 27 10.52 -18.15 10.82
CA GLU A 27 10.23 -18.57 12.20
C GLU A 27 8.73 -18.68 12.52
N ILE A 28 7.92 -17.77 11.97
CA ILE A 28 6.47 -17.73 12.17
C ILE A 28 5.68 -18.14 10.93
N GLY A 29 6.37 -18.41 9.81
CA GLY A 29 5.75 -18.82 8.57
C GLY A 29 5.00 -17.69 7.85
N GLU A 30 5.52 -16.46 7.88
CA GLU A 30 4.82 -15.29 7.34
C GLU A 30 5.71 -14.48 6.39
N VAL A 31 5.12 -13.93 5.34
CA VAL A 31 5.73 -12.98 4.40
C VAL A 31 5.10 -11.62 4.67
N HIS A 32 5.89 -10.67 5.13
CA HIS A 32 5.49 -9.30 5.34
C HIS A 32 5.88 -8.46 4.12
N ILE A 33 4.91 -7.83 3.49
CA ILE A 33 5.11 -7.00 2.30
C ILE A 33 4.72 -5.59 2.66
N VAL A 34 5.69 -4.68 2.65
CA VAL A 34 5.47 -3.27 2.89
C VAL A 34 5.24 -2.58 1.55
N LEU A 35 4.05 -2.02 1.39
CA LEU A 35 3.70 -1.18 0.25
C LEU A 35 3.90 0.28 0.64
N GLY A 36 4.44 1.03 -0.31
CA GLY A 36 4.55 2.47 -0.21
C GLY A 36 4.22 3.10 -1.56
N HIS A 37 4.44 4.40 -1.67
CA HIS A 37 4.21 5.16 -2.88
C HIS A 37 5.27 6.26 -2.99
N ALA A 38 5.43 6.85 -4.18
CA ALA A 38 6.35 7.97 -4.34
C ALA A 38 5.93 9.19 -3.48
N PRO A 39 6.88 9.94 -2.91
CA PRO A 39 6.57 11.24 -2.31
C PRO A 39 6.00 12.18 -3.38
N ASP A 40 5.08 13.08 -3.00
CA ASP A 40 4.43 14.07 -3.89
C ASP A 40 3.43 13.55 -4.92
N LEU A 41 2.91 12.33 -4.73
CA LEU A 41 1.75 11.86 -5.50
C LEU A 41 0.49 12.64 -5.14
N ARG A 42 -0.26 13.04 -6.18
CA ARG A 42 -1.61 13.57 -6.01
C ARG A 42 -2.61 12.41 -6.04
N TRP A 43 -3.46 12.39 -5.04
CA TRP A 43 -4.44 11.34 -4.85
C TRP A 43 -5.81 11.82 -5.31
N PRO A 44 -6.55 11.02 -6.09
CA PRO A 44 -7.91 11.36 -6.44
C PRO A 44 -8.80 11.32 -5.19
N CYS A 45 -9.63 12.34 -5.00
CA CYS A 45 -10.64 12.31 -3.95
C CYS A 45 -11.65 11.17 -4.24
N PRO A 46 -11.98 10.30 -3.26
CA PRO A 46 -12.92 9.20 -3.48
C PRO A 46 -14.36 9.66 -3.78
N GLU A 47 -14.73 10.91 -3.47
CA GLU A 47 -16.07 11.45 -3.74
C GLU A 47 -16.16 12.21 -5.06
N CYS A 48 -15.18 13.06 -5.40
CA CYS A 48 -15.24 13.90 -6.60
C CYS A 48 -14.21 13.56 -7.69
N GLY A 49 -13.26 12.66 -7.42
CA GLY A 49 -12.18 12.29 -8.35
C GLY A 49 -11.16 13.40 -8.60
N ALA A 50 -11.25 14.55 -7.92
CA ALA A 50 -10.32 15.65 -8.10
C ALA A 50 -8.90 15.25 -7.62
N SER A 51 -7.88 15.64 -8.38
CA SER A 51 -6.48 15.42 -8.05
C SER A 51 -6.10 16.33 -6.87
N CYS A 52 -6.06 15.77 -5.66
CA CYS A 52 -5.79 16.49 -4.42
C CYS A 52 -4.37 16.21 -3.91
N THR A 53 -3.81 17.16 -3.17
CA THR A 53 -2.51 16.95 -2.51
C THR A 53 -2.67 15.96 -1.36
N LEU A 54 -1.63 15.17 -1.15
CA LEU A 54 -1.48 14.36 0.05
C LEU A 54 -1.54 15.26 1.30
N HIS A 55 -2.41 14.93 2.25
CA HIS A 55 -2.50 15.62 3.53
C HIS A 55 -1.52 15.03 4.54
N ASP A 56 -1.72 13.75 4.84
CA ASP A 56 -1.06 13.00 5.89
C ASP A 56 -1.28 11.50 5.63
N HIS A 57 -0.57 10.65 6.34
CA HIS A 57 -0.70 9.19 6.25
C HIS A 57 -1.47 8.65 7.44
N GLN A 58 -2.40 7.73 7.20
CA GLN A 58 -2.96 6.97 8.31
C GLN A 58 -1.87 6.16 9.02
N PRO A 59 -2.09 5.82 10.31
CA PRO A 59 -1.27 4.82 10.97
C PRO A 59 -1.20 3.55 10.11
N GLU A 60 -0.04 2.90 10.13
CA GLU A 60 0.19 1.65 9.41
C GLU A 60 -0.94 0.67 9.69
N ARG A 61 -1.53 0.17 8.62
CA ARG A 61 -2.55 -0.86 8.64
C ARG A 61 -2.00 -2.13 8.03
N GLN A 62 -2.54 -3.24 8.51
CA GLN A 62 -2.13 -4.56 8.08
C GLN A 62 -3.31 -5.29 7.48
N TRP A 63 -3.13 -5.85 6.30
CA TRP A 63 -4.12 -6.65 5.61
C TRP A 63 -3.59 -8.05 5.37
N ARG A 64 -4.39 -9.06 5.69
CA ARG A 64 -4.06 -10.43 5.33
C ARG A 64 -4.49 -10.68 3.89
N HIS A 65 -3.54 -11.11 3.06
CA HIS A 65 -3.79 -11.58 1.70
C HIS A 65 -3.82 -13.12 1.66
N LEU A 66 -4.09 -13.67 0.48
CA LEU A 66 -3.85 -15.09 0.20
C LEU A 66 -2.39 -15.47 0.51
N ASP A 67 -2.25 -16.67 1.05
CA ASP A 67 -0.97 -17.23 1.45
C ASP A 67 -0.08 -17.45 0.20
N THR A 68 1.19 -17.07 0.32
CA THR A 68 2.19 -17.34 -0.71
C THR A 68 2.85 -18.67 -0.42
N CYS A 69 2.54 -19.69 -1.22
CA CYS A 69 2.96 -21.07 -0.98
C CYS A 69 2.49 -21.56 0.41
N GLN A 70 3.43 -21.91 1.29
CA GLN A 70 3.14 -22.33 2.68
C GLN A 70 3.18 -21.18 3.70
N TYR A 71 3.36 -19.94 3.26
CA TYR A 71 3.55 -18.79 4.14
C TYR A 71 2.36 -17.85 4.09
N LYS A 72 1.91 -17.35 5.24
CA LYS A 72 0.86 -16.32 5.27
C LYS A 72 1.37 -15.00 4.72
N THR A 73 0.62 -14.33 3.86
CA THR A 73 1.03 -13.04 3.30
C THR A 73 0.34 -11.91 4.06
N ILE A 74 1.13 -11.04 4.69
CA ILE A 74 0.65 -9.86 5.41
C ILE A 74 1.15 -8.61 4.68
N LEU A 75 0.22 -7.81 4.20
CA LEU A 75 0.50 -6.52 3.56
C LEU A 75 0.48 -5.42 4.62
N HIS A 76 1.49 -4.56 4.62
CA HIS A 76 1.63 -3.39 5.48
C HIS A 76 1.56 -2.16 4.59
N THR A 77 0.66 -1.23 4.88
CA THR A 77 0.68 0.09 4.24
C THR A 77 0.09 1.15 5.15
N ALA A 78 0.60 2.36 5.01
CA ALA A 78 0.04 3.57 5.60
C ALA A 78 -0.78 4.28 4.52
N PRO A 79 -2.12 4.06 4.44
CA PRO A 79 -2.93 4.62 3.38
C PRO A 79 -2.93 6.15 3.47
N PRO A 80 -2.55 6.85 2.38
CA PRO A 80 -2.54 8.30 2.37
C PRO A 80 -3.95 8.87 2.43
N ARG A 81 -4.05 10.06 3.02
CA ARG A 81 -5.29 10.84 3.05
C ARG A 81 -5.16 11.99 2.07
N SER A 82 -6.10 12.07 1.14
CA SER A 82 -6.18 13.19 0.19
C SER A 82 -6.88 14.38 0.85
N ASN A 83 -6.31 15.58 0.74
CA ASN A 83 -6.96 16.80 1.25
C ASN A 83 -7.88 17.39 0.18
N CYS A 84 -9.14 16.94 0.12
CA CYS A 84 -10.10 17.58 -0.77
C CYS A 84 -10.67 18.86 -0.12
N PRO A 85 -10.61 20.03 -0.79
CA PRO A 85 -11.16 21.27 -0.24
C PRO A 85 -12.68 21.22 -0.05
N GLU A 86 -13.40 20.39 -0.80
CA GLU A 86 -14.86 20.26 -0.72
C GLU A 86 -15.32 19.14 0.24
N HIS A 87 -14.59 18.02 0.30
CA HIS A 87 -15.02 16.82 1.03
C HIS A 87 -14.18 16.51 2.29
N GLY A 88 -13.11 17.27 2.53
CA GLY A 88 -12.20 17.08 3.66
C GLY A 88 -11.22 15.89 3.50
N PRO A 89 -10.42 15.59 4.54
CA PRO A 89 -9.40 14.56 4.49
C PRO A 89 -10.01 13.15 4.62
N ARG A 90 -10.13 12.44 3.50
CA ARG A 90 -10.56 11.04 3.47
C ARG A 90 -9.46 10.09 2.98
N PRO A 91 -9.44 8.84 3.49
CA PRO A 91 -8.58 7.82 2.95
C PRO A 91 -9.09 7.32 1.60
N GLU A 92 -8.18 6.84 0.77
CA GLU A 92 -8.50 6.04 -0.42
C GLU A 92 -9.04 4.64 -0.07
#